data_AF-A0A4Y7RV50-F1
#
_entry.id   AF-A0A4Y7RV50-F1
#
_cell.length_a   1.000
_cell.length_b   1.000
_cell.length_c   1.000
_cell.angle_alpha   90.00
_cell.angle_beta   90.00
_cell.angle_gamma   90.00
#
_symmetry.space_group_name_H-M   'P 1'
#
loop_
_entity.id
_entity.type
_entity.pdbx_description
1 polymer ?
#
loop_
_entity_poly.entity_id
_entity_poly.type
_entity_poly.pdbx_seq_one_letter_code
_entity_poly.pdbx_strand_id
1 'polypeptide(L)' 'MNNEVKVEIKKLYKEIMDDWLLQVNYFIEVGSMNPLQAEQKALQKYRSWAKQLEILLKED' A
#
# COMPACT_ATOMS: atom_id res chain seq x y z
N MET A 1 21.84 -5.32 1.20
CA MET A 1 21.22 -4.00 0.96
C MET A 1 21.76 -2.95 1.93
N ASN A 2 22.31 -1.84 1.41
CA ASN A 2 22.80 -0.69 2.20
C ASN A 2 21.66 -0.08 3.06
N ASN A 3 21.97 0.41 4.26
CA ASN A 3 21.07 1.14 5.16
C ASN A 3 20.29 2.29 4.48
N GLU A 4 20.91 3.05 3.58
CA GLU A 4 20.22 4.13 2.84
C GLU A 4 19.09 3.60 1.97
N VAL A 5 19.31 2.49 1.28
CA VAL A 5 18.29 1.82 0.45
C VAL A 5 17.17 1.29 1.34
N LYS A 6 17.48 0.71 2.51
CA LYS A 6 16.48 0.27 3.49
C LYS A 6 15.61 1.44 3.99
N VAL A 7 16.19 2.63 4.17
CA VAL A 7 15.45 3.83 4.59
C VAL A 7 14.51 4.31 3.48
N GLU A 8 14.98 4.37 2.24
CA GLU A 8 14.15 4.78 1.10
C GLU A 8 12.98 3.81 0.84
N ILE A 9 13.22 2.49 0.94
CA ILE A 9 12.13 1.51 0.82
C ILE A 9 11.07 1.69 1.92
N LYS A 10 11.48 1.99 3.15
CA LYS A 10 10.52 2.27 4.24
C LYS A 10 9.69 3.52 3.98
N LYS A 11 10.28 4.58 3.39
CA LYS A 11 9.54 5.78 2.99
C LYS A 11 8.52 5.45 1.90
N LEU A 12 8.95 4.76 0.85
CA LEU A 12 8.08 4.35 -0.26
C LEU A 12 6.93 3.45 0.22
N TYR A 13 7.21 2.51 1.13
CA TYR A 13 6.19 1.68 1.74
C TYR A 13 5.14 2.51 2.49
N LYS A 14 5.59 3.51 3.28
CA LYS A 14 4.68 4.40 3.99
C LYS A 14 3.80 5.21 3.02
N GLU A 15 4.39 5.78 1.97
CA GLU A 15 3.65 6.54 0.94
C GLU A 15 2.57 5.68 0.27
N ILE A 16 2.88 4.42 -0.02
CA ILE A 16 1.92 3.47 -0.61
C ILE A 16 0.79 3.13 0.36
N MET A 17 1.10 2.94 1.65
CA MET A 17 0.09 2.67 2.66
C MET A 17 -0.81 3.87 2.93
N ASP A 18 -0.25 5.09 2.93
CA ASP A 18 -1.00 6.33 3.08
C ASP A 18 -1.94 6.56 1.87
N ASP A 19 -1.47 6.32 0.64
CA ASP A 19 -2.30 6.39 -0.57
C ASP A 19 -3.37 5.28 -0.59
N TRP A 20 -3.04 4.06 -0.15
CA TRP A 20 -4.03 2.99 0.01
C TRP A 20 -5.16 3.39 0.96
N LEU A 21 -4.83 3.94 2.12
CA LEU A 21 -5.82 4.38 3.11
C LEU A 21 -6.70 5.51 2.55
N LEU A 22 -6.10 6.46 1.83
CA LEU A 22 -6.84 7.53 1.16
C LEU A 22 -7.87 6.98 0.15
N GLN A 23 -7.48 5.97 -0.64
CA GLN A 23 -8.38 5.31 -1.59
C GLN A 23 -9.52 4.56 -0.91
N VAL A 24 -9.23 3.86 0.20
CA VAL A 24 -10.26 3.17 0.99
C VAL A 24 -11.29 4.19 1.49
N ASN A 25 -10.84 5.29 2.10
CA ASN A 25 -11.73 6.34 2.60
C ASN A 25 -12.56 6.95 1.46
N TYR A 26 -11.95 7.24 0.32
CA TYR A 26 -12.67 7.74 -0.86
C TYR A 26 -13.76 6.76 -1.33
N PHE A 27 -13.48 5.46 -1.38
CA PHE A 27 -14.48 4.47 -1.79
C PHE A 27 -15.62 4.32 -0.78
N ILE A 28 -15.35 4.49 0.52
CA ILE A 28 -16.38 4.48 1.56
C ILE A 28 -17.25 5.74 1.45
N GLU A 29 -16.64 6.92 1.44
CA GLU A 29 -17.34 8.20 1.56
C GLU A 29 -18.03 8.61 0.25
N VAL A 30 -17.33 8.52 -0.88
CA VAL A 30 -17.82 8.98 -2.18
C VAL A 30 -18.36 7.81 -2.99
N GLY A 31 -17.63 6.69 -2.98
CA GLY A 31 -18.02 5.48 -3.72
C GLY A 31 -19.21 4.74 -3.13
N SER A 32 -19.69 5.12 -1.93
CA SER A 32 -20.78 4.46 -1.20
C SER A 32 -20.55 2.95 -1.04
N MET A 33 -19.29 2.53 -0.94
CA MET A 33 -18.92 1.13 -0.71
C MET A 33 -18.94 0.82 0.78
N ASN A 34 -19.30 -0.41 1.13
CA ASN A 34 -19.03 -0.85 2.50
C ASN A 34 -17.51 -1.02 2.71
N PRO A 35 -17.02 -0.98 3.97
CA PRO A 35 -15.58 -1.02 4.25
C PRO A 35 -14.85 -2.23 3.63
N LEU A 36 -15.47 -3.42 3.65
CA LEU A 36 -14.88 -4.63 3.08
C LEU A 36 -14.70 -4.52 1.55
N GLN A 37 -15.68 -3.98 0.85
CA GLN A 37 -15.60 -3.75 -0.60
C GLN A 37 -14.56 -2.67 -0.95
N ALA A 38 -14.51 -1.60 -0.17
CA ALA A 38 -13.52 -0.53 -0.33
C ALA A 38 -12.09 -1.06 -0.13
N GLU A 39 -11.86 -1.83 0.93
CA GLU A 39 -10.58 -2.48 1.20
C GLU A 39 -10.17 -3.44 0.08
N GLN A 40 -11.06 -4.31 -0.37
CA GLN A 40 -10.77 -5.24 -1.47
C GLN A 40 -10.42 -4.54 -2.77
N LYS A 41 -11.15 -3.48 -3.10
CA LYS A 41 -10.91 -2.68 -4.32
C LYS A 41 -9.60 -1.91 -4.24
N ALA A 42 -9.31 -1.29 -3.10
CA ALA A 42 -8.03 -0.63 -2.87
C ALA A 42 -6.89 -1.64 -2.91
N LEU A 43 -7.03 -2.79 -2.22
CA LEU A 43 -6.04 -3.87 -2.21
C LEU A 43 -5.73 -4.38 -3.61
N GLN A 44 -6.71 -4.54 -4.51
CA GLN A 44 -6.44 -4.97 -5.89
C GLN A 44 -5.43 -4.06 -6.61
N LYS A 45 -5.46 -2.76 -6.35
CA LYS A 45 -4.54 -1.78 -6.94
C LYS A 45 -3.12 -1.90 -6.39
N TYR A 46 -2.96 -2.13 -5.08
CA TYR A 46 -1.63 -2.14 -4.42
C TYR A 46 -1.06 -3.54 -4.18
N ARG A 47 -1.81 -4.62 -4.42
CA ARG A 47 -1.39 -6.00 -4.17
C ARG A 47 -0.07 -6.36 -4.85
N SER A 48 0.13 -5.91 -6.08
CA SER A 48 1.38 -6.17 -6.81
C SER A 48 2.56 -5.42 -6.19
N TRP A 49 2.36 -4.18 -5.76
CA TRP A 49 3.41 -3.33 -5.20
C TRP A 49 3.78 -3.75 -3.78
N ALA A 50 2.78 -4.03 -2.94
CA ALA A 50 2.98 -4.54 -1.59
C ALA A 50 3.77 -5.86 -1.59
N LYS A 51 3.45 -6.78 -2.50
CA LYS A 51 4.17 -8.05 -2.64
C LYS A 51 5.62 -7.86 -3.12
N GLN A 52 5.85 -6.94 -4.07
CA GLN A 52 7.21 -6.63 -4.53
C GLN A 52 8.05 -5.98 -3.44
N LEU A 53 7.48 -5.05 -2.66
CA LEU A 53 8.16 -4.41 -1.54
C LEU A 53 8.44 -5.38 -0.39
N GLU A 54 7.53 -6.29 -0.10
CA GLU A 54 7.74 -7.34 0.89
C GLU A 54 8.91 -8.26 0.49
N ILE A 55 9.06 -8.58 -0.80
CA ILE A 55 10.20 -9.36 -1.31
C ILE A 55 11.50 -8.56 -1.18
N LEU A 56 11.51 -7.29 -1.62
CA LEU A 56 12.68 -6.42 -1.55
C LEU A 56 13.14 -6.13 -0.10
N LEU A 57 12.22 -6.14 0.86
CA LEU A 57 12.55 -5.99 2.29
C LEU A 57 13.08 -7.29 2.92
N LYS A 58 12.80 -8.45 2.33
CA LYS A 58 13.27 -9.77 2.78
C LYS A 58 14.58 -10.20 2.12
N GLU A 59 14.92 -9.65 0.96
CA GLU A 59 16.21 -9.86 0.29
C GLU A 59 17.27 -8.91 0.90
N ASP A 60 18.38 -9.49 1.34
CA ASP A 60 19.29 -8.91 2.34
C ASP A 60 20.12 -7.70 1.86
#